data_AF-L7LR31-F1
#
_entry.id   AF-L7LR31-F1
#
_cell.length_a   1.000
_cell.length_b   1.000
_cell.length_c   1.000
_cell.angle_alpha   90.00
_cell.angle_beta   90.00
_cell.angle_gamma   90.00
#
_symmetry.space_group_name_H-M   'P 1'
#
loop_
_entity.id
_entity.type
_entity.pdbx_description
1 polymer ?
#
loop_
_entity_poly.entity_id
_entity_poly.type
_entity_poly.pdbx_seq_one_letter_code
_entity_poly.pdbx_strand_id
1 'polypeptide(L)'
;MTDPITDSIATVVATGALPERPAELLALIDAAAVKLAETSLSPETEPELLAHTQTAERIRRRWDGISAALLVEVSDRNAHRTAGYLNPHQYLSQGLRLGTREAGRRLRMTETIGEFS
;
A
#
# COMPACT_ATOMS: atom_id res chain seq x y z
N MET A 1 -19.75 -1.65 -18.85
CA MET A 1 -18.44 -1.03 -18.54
C MET A 1 -17.94 -1.77 -17.32
N THR A 2 -17.09 -2.78 -17.51
CA THR A 2 -16.48 -3.53 -16.40
C THR A 2 -15.59 -2.58 -15.61
N ASP A 3 -15.65 -2.68 -14.29
CA ASP A 3 -14.84 -1.86 -13.40
C ASP A 3 -13.35 -2.19 -13.64
N PRO A 4 -12.43 -1.21 -13.75
CA PRO A 4 -10.99 -1.43 -13.93
C PRO A 4 -10.35 -2.46 -12.98
N ILE A 5 -10.95 -2.67 -11.80
CA ILE A 5 -10.53 -3.70 -10.84
C ILE A 5 -10.77 -5.12 -11.41
N THR A 6 -11.90 -5.32 -12.09
CA THR A 6 -12.27 -6.62 -12.69
C THR A 6 -11.33 -6.97 -13.83
N ASP A 7 -10.93 -5.99 -14.65
CA ASP A 7 -10.01 -6.20 -15.77
C ASP A 7 -8.58 -6.53 -15.31
N SER A 8 -8.13 -5.96 -14.18
CA SER A 8 -6.78 -6.21 -13.64
C SER A 8 -6.63 -7.64 -13.07
N ILE A 9 -7.63 -8.12 -12.31
CA ILE A 9 -7.64 -9.49 -11.79
C ILE A 9 -7.79 -10.50 -12.94
N ALA A 10 -8.68 -10.21 -13.90
CA ALA A 10 -8.85 -11.05 -15.09
C ALA A 10 -7.56 -11.15 -15.92
N THR A 11 -6.79 -10.06 -16.05
CA THR A 11 -5.52 -10.04 -16.79
C THR A 11 -4.45 -10.92 -16.14
N VAL A 12 -4.27 -10.84 -14.81
CA VAL A 12 -3.31 -11.70 -14.09
C VAL A 12 -3.69 -13.16 -14.20
N VAL A 13 -4.99 -13.48 -14.04
CA VAL A 13 -5.50 -14.86 -14.15
C VAL A 13 -5.39 -15.40 -15.57
N ALA A 14 -5.60 -14.57 -16.59
CA ALA A 14 -5.59 -15.00 -18.00
C ALA A 14 -4.18 -15.11 -18.61
N THR A 15 -3.22 -14.31 -18.15
CA THR A 15 -1.90 -14.18 -18.82
C THR A 15 -0.70 -14.49 -17.92
N GLY A 16 -0.88 -14.50 -16.60
CA GLY A 16 0.23 -14.58 -15.64
C GLY A 16 1.11 -13.33 -15.58
N ALA A 17 0.81 -12.29 -16.37
CA ALA A 17 1.53 -11.02 -16.37
C ALA A 17 0.93 -10.04 -15.34
N LEU A 18 1.79 -9.29 -14.67
CA LEU A 18 1.38 -8.21 -13.77
C LEU A 18 1.04 -6.95 -14.59
N PRO A 19 0.07 -6.13 -14.13
CA PRO A 19 -0.20 -4.83 -14.74
C PRO A 19 1.01 -3.88 -14.66
N GLU A 20 1.16 -3.01 -15.66
CA GLU A 20 2.27 -2.03 -15.73
C GLU A 20 1.91 -0.68 -15.07
N ARG A 21 0.61 -0.39 -14.90
CA ARG A 21 0.18 0.88 -14.30
C ARG A 21 0.18 0.79 -12.77
N PRO A 22 0.76 1.77 -12.04
CA PRO A 22 0.75 1.77 -10.58
C PRO A 22 -0.65 1.66 -9.96
N ALA A 23 -1.66 2.32 -10.56
CA ALA A 23 -3.03 2.26 -10.07
C ALA A 23 -3.64 0.84 -10.18
N GLU A 24 -3.34 0.11 -11.26
CA GLU A 24 -3.80 -1.26 -11.47
C GLU A 24 -3.11 -2.24 -10.50
N LEU A 25 -1.81 -2.06 -10.27
CA LEU A 25 -1.06 -2.81 -9.25
C LEU A 25 -1.59 -2.56 -7.83
N LEU A 26 -1.89 -1.31 -7.48
CA LEU A 26 -2.46 -0.97 -6.17
C LEU A 26 -3.85 -1.60 -5.98
N ALA A 27 -4.70 -1.56 -7.02
CA ALA A 27 -6.01 -2.21 -7.00
C ALA A 27 -5.92 -3.73 -6.84
N LEU A 28 -4.97 -4.38 -7.54
CA LEU A 28 -4.72 -5.80 -7.40
C LEU A 28 -4.27 -6.18 -5.98
N ILE A 29 -3.36 -5.39 -5.39
CA ILE A 29 -2.87 -5.60 -4.03
C ILE A 29 -4.00 -5.45 -3.01
N ASP A 30 -4.83 -4.41 -3.14
CA ASP A 30 -5.98 -4.18 -2.26
C ASP A 30 -6.99 -5.33 -2.34
N ALA A 31 -7.36 -5.75 -3.56
CA ALA A 31 -8.26 -6.88 -3.77
C ALA A 31 -7.68 -8.20 -3.19
N ALA A 32 -6.39 -8.44 -3.36
CA ALA A 32 -5.72 -9.60 -2.78
C ALA A 32 -5.72 -9.55 -1.24
N ALA A 33 -5.49 -8.37 -0.64
CA ALA A 33 -5.51 -8.18 0.80
C ALA A 33 -6.91 -8.41 1.39
N VAL A 34 -7.95 -7.88 0.75
CA VAL A 34 -9.35 -8.14 1.10
C VAL A 34 -9.65 -9.64 1.03
N LYS A 35 -9.27 -10.30 -0.07
CA LYS A 35 -9.50 -11.74 -0.22
C LYS A 35 -8.77 -12.57 0.83
N LEU A 36 -7.53 -12.21 1.16
CA LEU A 36 -6.74 -12.88 2.19
C LEU A 36 -7.39 -12.72 3.58
N ALA A 37 -7.93 -11.54 3.90
CA ALA A 37 -8.62 -11.30 5.17
C ALA A 37 -9.90 -12.13 5.34
N GLU A 38 -10.55 -12.53 4.25
CA GLU A 38 -11.73 -13.39 4.24
C GLU A 38 -11.39 -14.89 4.21
N THR A 39 -10.13 -15.25 3.99
CA THR A 39 -9.71 -16.65 3.81
C THR A 39 -9.37 -17.29 5.16
N SER A 40 -9.92 -18.47 5.41
CA SER A 40 -9.59 -19.23 6.62
C SER A 40 -8.19 -19.82 6.52
N LEU A 41 -7.39 -19.62 7.57
CA LEU A 41 -6.09 -20.26 7.76
C LEU A 41 -6.20 -21.66 8.40
N SER A 42 -7.41 -22.15 8.72
CA SER A 42 -7.62 -23.46 9.36
C SER A 42 -7.02 -24.66 8.61
N PRO A 43 -6.94 -24.67 7.27
CA PRO A 43 -6.31 -25.78 6.54
C PRO A 43 -4.76 -25.79 6.61
N GLU A 44 -4.14 -24.68 7.01
CA GLU A 44 -2.68 -24.52 6.99
C GLU A 44 -2.00 -25.24 8.17
N THR A 45 -0.88 -25.90 7.90
CA THR A 45 -0.03 -26.53 8.90
C THR A 45 0.86 -25.50 9.62
N GLU A 46 1.43 -25.86 10.78
CA GLU A 46 2.31 -24.95 11.53
C GLU A 46 3.52 -24.43 10.72
N PRO A 47 4.24 -25.27 9.94
CA PRO A 47 5.32 -24.77 9.08
C PRO A 47 4.84 -23.81 7.99
N GLU A 48 3.64 -24.04 7.43
CA GLU A 48 3.03 -23.14 6.44
C GLU A 48 2.68 -21.79 7.06
N LEU A 49 2.11 -21.77 8.26
CA LEU A 49 1.85 -20.53 9.01
C LEU A 49 3.14 -19.74 9.28
N LEU A 50 4.24 -20.41 9.65
CA LEU A 50 5.54 -19.73 9.80
C LEU A 50 6.05 -19.17 8.47
N ALA A 51 5.87 -19.88 7.35
CA ALA A 51 6.24 -19.35 6.04
C ALA A 51 5.35 -18.16 5.61
N HIS A 52 4.06 -18.19 5.94
CA HIS A 52 3.11 -17.10 5.67
C HIS A 52 3.47 -15.85 6.45
N THR A 53 3.82 -15.96 7.74
CA THR A 53 4.25 -14.80 8.55
C THR A 53 5.53 -14.16 8.01
N GLN A 54 6.51 -14.96 7.57
CA GLN A 54 7.72 -14.45 6.93
C GLN A 54 7.41 -13.74 5.60
N THR A 55 6.45 -14.26 4.84
CA THR A 55 6.02 -13.65 3.58
C THR A 55 5.28 -12.34 3.81
N ALA A 56 4.35 -12.30 4.78
CA ALA A 56 3.66 -11.08 5.19
C ALA A 56 4.64 -10.00 5.65
N GLU A 57 5.67 -10.38 6.42
CA GLU A 57 6.71 -9.44 6.86
C GLU A 57 7.54 -8.89 5.68
N ARG A 58 7.91 -9.73 4.71
CA ARG A 58 8.59 -9.26 3.49
C ARG A 58 7.71 -8.30 2.69
N ILE A 59 6.41 -8.56 2.59
CA ILE A 59 5.45 -7.66 1.94
C ILE A 59 5.40 -6.32 2.69
N ARG A 60 5.26 -6.35 4.02
CA ARG A 60 5.21 -5.15 4.86
C ARG A 60 6.45 -4.26 4.69
N ARG A 61 7.65 -4.85 4.65
CA ARG A 61 8.90 -4.10 4.42
C ARG A 61 8.99 -3.47 3.03
N ARG A 62 8.49 -4.15 2.00
CA ARG A 62 8.39 -3.55 0.65
C ARG A 62 7.39 -2.40 0.65
N TRP A 63 6.27 -2.58 1.36
CA TRP A 63 5.22 -1.57 1.47
C TRP A 63 5.69 -0.31 2.21
N ASP A 64 6.56 -0.47 3.21
CA ASP A 64 7.20 0.66 3.88
C ASP A 64 7.95 1.56 2.88
N GLY A 65 8.71 0.97 1.94
CA GLY A 65 9.40 1.70 0.87
C GLY A 65 8.45 2.34 -0.15
N ILE A 66 7.44 1.59 -0.60
CA ILE A 66 6.42 2.09 -1.54
C ILE A 66 5.65 3.27 -0.93
N SER A 67 5.24 3.14 0.34
CA SER A 67 4.51 4.19 1.07
C SER A 67 5.34 5.46 1.21
N ALA A 68 6.65 5.31 1.48
CA ALA A 68 7.55 6.45 1.56
C ALA A 68 7.72 7.15 0.20
N ALA A 69 7.88 6.41 -0.90
CA ALA A 69 7.94 6.98 -2.25
C ALA A 69 6.64 7.70 -2.64
N LEU A 70 5.48 7.12 -2.34
CA LEU A 70 4.18 7.77 -2.57
C LEU A 70 4.04 9.07 -1.77
N LEU A 71 4.54 9.09 -0.53
CA LEU A 71 4.47 10.26 0.34
C LEU A 71 5.40 11.39 -0.14
N VAL A 72 6.57 11.06 -0.70
CA VAL A 72 7.42 12.04 -1.41
C VAL A 72 6.62 12.69 -2.54
N GLU A 73 6.03 11.90 -3.44
CA GLU A 73 5.24 12.42 -4.56
C GLU A 73 4.02 13.25 -4.11
N VAL A 74 3.35 12.85 -3.01
CA VAL A 74 2.26 13.63 -2.42
C VAL A 74 2.76 14.96 -1.88
N SER A 75 3.92 14.97 -1.23
CA SER A 75 4.53 16.17 -0.65
C SER A 75 4.98 17.14 -1.75
N ASP A 76 5.80 16.68 -2.68
CA ASP A 76 6.40 17.48 -3.76
C ASP A 76 5.34 18.15 -4.62
N ARG A 77 4.25 17.43 -4.91
CA ARG A 77 3.13 17.94 -5.71
C ARG A 77 2.10 18.70 -4.89
N ASN A 78 2.30 18.84 -3.58
CA ASN A 78 1.31 19.37 -2.64
C ASN A 78 -0.07 18.71 -2.77
N ALA A 79 -0.13 17.42 -3.13
CA ALA A 79 -1.37 16.71 -3.45
C ALA A 79 -2.31 16.59 -2.25
N HIS A 80 -1.77 16.65 -1.02
CA HIS A 80 -2.56 16.71 0.22
C HIS A 80 -3.51 17.93 0.26
N ARG A 81 -3.18 19.02 -0.43
CA ARG A 81 -4.03 20.22 -0.50
C ARG A 81 -5.31 19.98 -1.31
N THR A 82 -5.24 19.15 -2.34
CA THR A 82 -6.43 18.73 -3.11
C THR A 82 -7.42 17.97 -2.24
N ALA A 83 -6.92 17.28 -1.21
CA ALA A 83 -7.73 16.61 -0.19
C ALA A 83 -8.11 17.52 0.99
N GLY A 84 -7.78 18.82 0.95
CA GLY A 84 -8.17 19.81 1.96
C GLY A 84 -7.25 19.91 3.18
N TYR A 85 -6.07 19.28 3.16
CA TYR A 85 -5.12 19.31 4.28
C TYR A 85 -4.02 20.35 4.05
N LEU A 86 -3.49 20.95 5.13
CA LEU A 86 -2.50 22.03 5.01
C LEU A 86 -1.09 21.50 4.73
N ASN A 87 -0.76 20.32 5.26
CA ASN A 87 0.55 19.68 5.12
C ASN A 87 0.42 18.15 5.08
N PRO A 88 1.46 17.42 4.63
CA PRO A 88 1.44 15.96 4.58
C PRO A 88 1.20 15.30 5.94
N HIS A 89 1.68 15.87 7.04
CA HIS A 89 1.43 15.35 8.39
C HIS A 89 -0.07 15.32 8.72
N GLN A 90 -0.81 16.39 8.45
CA GLN A 90 -2.26 16.45 8.67
C GLN A 90 -2.99 15.45 7.78
N TYR A 91 -2.61 15.33 6.51
CA TYR A 91 -3.19 14.33 5.61
C TYR A 91 -3.01 12.90 6.13
N LEU A 92 -1.81 12.53 6.58
CA LEU A 92 -1.53 11.20 7.14
C LEU A 92 -2.28 10.96 8.46
N SER A 93 -2.19 11.90 9.40
CA SER A 93 -2.72 11.71 10.75
C SER A 93 -4.25 11.78 10.80
N GLN A 94 -4.86 12.71 10.05
CA GLN A 94 -6.30 12.98 10.09
C GLN A 94 -7.00 12.36 8.88
N GLY A 95 -6.50 12.60 7.67
CA GLY A 95 -7.12 12.09 6.44
C GLY A 95 -7.05 10.58 6.31
N LEU A 96 -5.84 10.02 6.48
CA LEU A 96 -5.64 8.57 6.50
C LEU A 96 -5.82 7.95 7.90
N ARG A 97 -6.14 8.76 8.90
CA ARG A 97 -6.46 8.34 10.28
C ARG A 97 -5.36 7.50 10.96
N LEU A 98 -4.10 7.74 10.61
CA LEU A 98 -2.96 7.01 11.20
C LEU A 98 -2.62 7.47 12.62
N GLY A 99 -3.11 8.64 13.02
CA GLY A 99 -2.70 9.32 14.25
C GLY A 99 -1.31 9.96 14.16
N THR A 100 -1.00 10.85 15.11
CA THR A 100 0.19 11.70 15.08
C THR A 100 1.51 10.91 15.09
N ARG A 101 1.60 9.85 15.90
CA ARG A 101 2.84 9.09 16.07
C ARG A 101 3.25 8.37 14.79
N GLU A 102 2.29 7.69 14.15
CA GLU A 102 2.54 6.96 12.91
C GLU A 102 2.73 7.92 11.74
N ALA A 103 1.98 9.02 11.66
CA ALA A 103 2.21 10.07 10.67
C ALA A 103 3.65 10.62 10.75
N GLY A 104 4.12 10.95 11.96
CA GLY A 104 5.50 11.39 12.18
C GLY A 104 6.53 10.30 11.86
N ARG A 105 6.24 9.02 12.15
CA ARG A 105 7.12 7.90 11.75
C ARG A 105 7.26 7.85 10.23
N ARG A 106 6.16 7.90 9.48
CA ARG A 106 6.18 7.81 8.02
C ARG A 106 6.94 8.98 7.39
N LEU A 107 6.77 10.20 7.90
CA LEU A 107 7.53 11.36 7.43
C LEU A 107 9.04 11.26 7.70
N ARG A 108 9.47 10.63 8.80
CA ARG A 108 10.92 10.40 9.01
C ARG A 108 11.48 9.33 8.08
N MET A 109 10.67 8.35 7.70
CA MET A 109 11.11 7.28 6.79
C MET A 109 11.34 7.79 5.37
N THR A 110 10.74 8.91 5.02
CA THR A 110 10.88 9.48 3.69
C THR A 110 12.14 10.34 3.55
N GLU A 111 12.63 10.94 4.65
CA GLU A 111 13.96 11.57 4.75
C GLU A 111 15.10 10.59 4.39
N THR A 112 14.85 9.28 4.52
CA THR A 112 15.82 8.23 4.16
C THR A 112 15.83 7.90 2.66
N ILE A 113 14.89 8.45 1.88
CA ILE A 113 14.70 8.17 0.44
C ILE A 113 14.96 9.42 -0.42
N GLY A 114 14.75 10.64 0.09
CA GLY A 114 15.05 11.90 -0.61
C GLY A 114 14.76 13.13 0.26
N GLU A 115 15.37 14.28 -0.05
CA GLU A 115 15.27 15.51 0.74
C GLU A 115 13.83 16.05 0.83
N PHE A 116 13.24 16.00 2.02
CA PHE A 116 12.00 16.71 2.34
C PHE A 116 12.33 18.21 2.48
N SER A 117 11.93 19.02 1.50
CA SER A 117 11.93 20.49 1.63
C SER A 117 10.55 21.02 2.03
#